data_AF-R1H4T7-F1
#
_entry.id   AF-R1H4T7-F1
#
_cell.length_a   1.000
_cell.length_b   1.000
_cell.length_c   1.000
_cell.angle_alpha   90.00
_cell.angle_beta   90.00
_cell.angle_gamma   90.00
#
_symmetry.space_group_name_H-M   'P 1'
#
loop_
_entity.id
_entity.type
_entity.pdbx_description
1 polymer ?
#
loop_
_entity_poly.entity_id
_entity_poly.type
_entity_poly.pdbx_seq_one_letter_code
_entity_poly.pdbx_strand_id
1 'polypeptide(L)'
;FSPAQLHRHMLSQQRPALLLCIMLALMTGLGIYRWWWHISTPTQELRRALGNEEFIPYLQPIIDSRNQAYHGCEVLMRWQHRRQGLIRRISSFPLAEESGLIVPMTRSLMQQVSGTLAPHVRHTAHRFSLRLQHLRPPLPGSQPDR
;
A
#
# COMPACT_ATOMS: atom_id res chain seq x y z
N PHE A 1 31.17 56.90 -26.76
CA PHE A 1 29.90 56.24 -26.39
C PHE A 1 29.41 56.80 -25.07
N SER A 2 28.17 57.32 -25.01
CA SER A 2 27.61 57.86 -23.78
C SER A 2 27.19 56.74 -22.81
N PRO A 3 27.46 56.84 -21.49
CA PRO A 3 27.12 55.81 -20.51
C PRO A 3 25.62 55.50 -20.45
N ALA A 4 24.75 56.46 -20.81
CA ALA A 4 23.30 56.28 -20.86
C ALA A 4 22.80 55.45 -22.06
N GLN A 5 23.63 55.32 -23.11
CA GLN A 5 23.32 54.47 -24.27
C GLN A 5 23.77 53.02 -24.03
N LEU A 6 24.87 52.82 -23.29
CA LEU A 6 25.38 51.49 -22.93
C LEU A 6 24.37 50.72 -22.05
N HIS A 7 23.78 51.40 -21.06
CA HIS A 7 22.79 50.82 -20.15
C HIS A 7 21.50 50.37 -20.86
N ARG A 8 21.03 51.16 -21.85
CA ARG A 8 19.83 50.81 -22.65
C ARG A 8 20.06 49.62 -23.58
N HIS A 9 21.25 49.48 -24.15
CA HIS A 9 21.61 48.33 -24.98
C HIS A 9 21.79 47.03 -24.15
N MET A 10 22.40 47.14 -22.97
CA MET A 10 22.56 46.02 -22.04
C MET A 10 21.21 45.46 -21.57
N LEU A 11 20.21 46.31 -21.30
CA LEU A 11 18.89 45.90 -20.84
C LEU A 11 17.98 45.31 -21.95
N SER A 12 18.19 45.66 -23.22
CA SER A 12 17.42 45.06 -24.34
C SER A 12 18.00 43.72 -24.78
N GLN A 13 19.33 43.57 -24.70
CA GLN A 13 20.04 42.38 -25.19
C GLN A 13 19.94 41.19 -24.23
N GLN A 14 19.68 41.41 -22.93
CA GLN A 14 19.58 40.35 -21.92
C GLN A 14 18.15 39.80 -21.67
N ARG A 15 17.11 40.39 -22.27
CA ARG A 15 15.72 39.91 -22.14
C ARG A 15 15.52 38.43 -22.51
N PRO A 16 16.04 37.90 -23.63
CA PRO A 16 15.86 36.48 -23.97
C PRO A 16 16.58 35.54 -22.99
N ALA A 17 17.69 35.97 -22.40
CA ALA A 17 18.42 35.17 -21.41
C ALA A 17 17.63 35.02 -20.11
N LEU A 18 16.96 36.09 -19.64
CA LEU A 18 16.09 36.03 -18.47
C LEU A 18 14.88 35.11 -18.70
N LEU A 19 14.26 35.18 -19.89
CA LEU A 19 13.16 34.29 -20.26
C LEU A 19 13.59 32.82 -20.31
N LEU A 20 14.78 32.54 -20.85
CA LEU A 20 15.37 31.21 -20.85
C LEU A 20 15.55 30.68 -19.41
N CYS A 21 16.12 31.50 -18.52
CA CYS A 21 16.32 31.13 -17.12
C CYS A 21 14.99 30.83 -16.40
N ILE A 22 13.95 31.62 -16.65
CA ILE A 22 12.62 31.39 -16.08
C ILE A 22 12.01 30.09 -16.61
N MET A 23 12.12 29.82 -17.92
CA MET A 23 11.63 28.57 -18.52
C MET A 23 12.36 27.35 -17.97
N LEU A 24 13.69 27.44 -17.80
CA LEU A 24 14.51 26.38 -17.22
C LEU A 24 14.17 26.15 -15.74
N ALA A 25 13.97 27.22 -14.97
CA ALA A 25 13.54 27.14 -13.58
C ALA A 25 12.13 26.53 -13.44
N LEU A 26 11.21 26.88 -14.35
CA LEU A 26 9.86 26.29 -14.39
C LEU A 26 9.90 24.82 -14.77
N MET A 27 10.68 24.43 -15.80
CA MET A 27 10.80 23.03 -16.21
C MET A 27 11.45 22.17 -15.12
N THR A 28 12.53 22.64 -14.52
CA THR A 28 13.21 21.92 -13.43
C THR A 28 12.34 21.87 -12.17
N GLY A 29 11.68 22.97 -11.81
CA GLY A 29 10.73 23.03 -10.70
C GLY A 29 9.52 22.11 -10.90
N LEU A 30 8.95 22.05 -12.10
CA LEU A 30 7.85 21.16 -12.43
C LEU A 30 8.31 19.69 -12.46
N GLY A 31 9.52 19.42 -12.95
CA GLY A 31 10.15 18.10 -12.92
C GLY A 31 10.36 17.61 -11.49
N ILE A 32 10.93 18.44 -10.62
CA ILE A 32 11.09 18.15 -9.19
C ILE A 32 9.74 17.98 -8.52
N TYR A 33 8.76 18.87 -8.77
CA TYR A 33 7.41 18.76 -8.22
C TYR A 33 6.72 17.44 -8.60
N ARG A 34 6.84 17.04 -9.88
CA ARG A 34 6.31 15.76 -10.37
C ARG A 34 7.07 14.56 -9.81
N TRP A 35 8.37 14.67 -9.60
CA TRP A 35 9.19 13.61 -9.02
C TRP A 35 8.94 13.45 -7.52
N TRP A 36 8.80 14.57 -6.80
CA TRP A 36 8.49 14.62 -5.37
C TRP A 36 7.09 14.06 -5.08
N TRP A 37 6.11 14.34 -5.93
CA TRP A 37 4.77 13.72 -5.86
C TRP A 37 4.81 12.19 -5.91
N HIS A 38 5.84 11.60 -6.52
CA HIS A 38 5.90 10.16 -6.73
C HIS A 38 6.46 9.37 -5.53
N ILE A 39 7.04 10.04 -4.53
CA ILE A 39 7.67 9.38 -3.37
C ILE A 39 6.66 9.40 -2.20
N SER A 40 5.66 8.53 -2.28
CA SER A 40 4.81 8.21 -1.10
C SER A 40 5.61 7.31 -0.16
N THR A 41 5.64 7.61 1.14
CA THR A 41 6.27 6.70 2.10
C THR A 41 5.50 5.37 2.12
N PRO A 42 6.16 4.21 2.26
CA PRO A 42 5.45 2.93 2.16
C PRO A 42 4.40 2.74 3.27
N THR A 43 4.54 3.39 4.43
CA THR A 43 3.50 3.41 5.48
C THR A 43 2.26 4.19 5.06
N GLN A 44 2.45 5.32 4.38
CA GLN A 44 1.34 6.12 3.85
C GLN A 44 0.62 5.39 2.72
N GLU A 45 1.36 4.64 1.91
CA GLU A 45 0.81 3.77 0.87
C GLU A 45 -0.04 2.64 1.48
N LEU A 46 0.42 1.98 2.55
CA LEU A 46 -0.36 0.98 3.29
C LEU A 46 -1.64 1.58 3.89
N ARG A 47 -1.58 2.77 4.50
CA ARG A 47 -2.78 3.46 5.02
C ARG A 47 -3.76 3.80 3.90
N ARG A 48 -3.28 4.30 2.77
CA ARG A 48 -4.11 4.57 1.59
C ARG A 48 -4.76 3.29 1.07
N ALA A 49 -3.98 2.21 0.93
CA ALA A 49 -4.47 0.92 0.46
C ALA A 49 -5.55 0.36 1.40
N LEU A 50 -5.36 0.50 2.72
CA LEU A 50 -6.36 0.12 3.72
C LEU A 50 -7.66 0.92 3.56
N GLY A 51 -7.56 2.25 3.44
CA GLY A 51 -8.74 3.12 3.25
C GLY A 51 -9.48 2.90 1.93
N ASN A 52 -8.81 2.31 0.94
CA ASN A 52 -9.38 1.99 -0.37
C ASN A 52 -9.76 0.51 -0.54
N GLU A 53 -9.78 -0.27 0.55
CA GLU A 53 -10.12 -1.70 0.55
C GLU A 53 -9.29 -2.55 -0.43
N GLU A 54 -8.02 -2.17 -0.66
CA GLU A 54 -7.15 -2.87 -1.61
C GLU A 54 -6.57 -4.19 -1.05
N PHE A 55 -6.78 -4.46 0.24
CA PHE A 55 -6.41 -5.73 0.86
C PHE A 55 -7.60 -6.69 0.81
N ILE A 56 -7.45 -7.77 0.05
CA ILE A 56 -8.50 -8.73 -0.26
C ILE A 56 -8.16 -10.15 0.24
N PRO A 57 -9.14 -10.93 0.70
CA PRO A 57 -8.92 -12.29 1.17
C PRO A 57 -8.87 -13.28 0.02
N TYR A 58 -7.87 -14.17 0.05
CA TYR A 58 -7.80 -15.36 -0.77
C TYR A 58 -7.94 -16.58 0.14
N LEU A 59 -8.79 -17.53 -0.24
CA LEU A 59 -9.00 -18.76 0.53
C LEU A 59 -8.20 -19.89 -0.09
N GLN A 60 -7.20 -20.39 0.62
CA GLN A 60 -6.43 -21.57 0.22
C GLN A 60 -7.01 -22.82 0.91
N PRO A 61 -7.56 -23.80 0.18
CA PRO A 61 -8.17 -24.97 0.81
C PRO A 61 -7.14 -25.82 1.54
N ILE A 62 -7.54 -26.36 2.69
CA ILE A 62 -6.78 -27.34 3.46
C ILE A 62 -7.45 -28.69 3.26
N ILE A 63 -6.73 -29.62 2.66
CA ILE A 63 -7.21 -30.95 2.29
C ILE A 63 -6.46 -31.99 3.13
N ASP A 64 -7.19 -32.95 3.69
CA ASP A 64 -6.59 -34.11 4.36
C ASP A 64 -5.82 -34.96 3.35
N SER A 65 -4.56 -35.26 3.63
CA SER A 65 -3.76 -36.10 2.74
C SER A 65 -4.25 -37.55 2.68
N ARG A 66 -4.92 -38.05 3.73
CA ARG A 66 -5.32 -39.46 3.86
C ARG A 66 -6.64 -39.77 3.17
N ASN A 67 -7.63 -38.89 3.28
CA ASN A 67 -8.98 -39.11 2.74
C ASN A 67 -9.45 -38.07 1.72
N GLN A 68 -8.58 -37.11 1.35
CA GLN A 68 -8.89 -36.01 0.42
C GLN A 68 -10.08 -35.15 0.84
N ALA A 69 -10.49 -35.20 2.11
CA ALA A 69 -11.59 -34.39 2.61
C ALA A 69 -11.15 -32.94 2.84
N TYR A 70 -12.07 -32.01 2.58
CA TYR A 70 -11.89 -30.60 2.89
C TYR A 70 -12.06 -30.35 4.40
N HIS A 71 -11.03 -29.81 5.05
CA HIS A 71 -11.06 -29.47 6.49
C HIS A 71 -11.27 -27.98 6.77
N GLY A 72 -11.03 -27.12 5.78
CA GLY A 72 -11.12 -25.68 5.95
C GLY A 72 -10.35 -24.92 4.90
N CYS A 73 -10.06 -23.66 5.18
CA CYS A 73 -9.17 -22.87 4.35
C CYS A 73 -8.31 -21.90 5.17
N GLU A 74 -7.15 -21.61 4.62
CA GLU A 74 -6.30 -20.54 5.09
C GLU A 74 -6.66 -19.25 4.37
N VAL A 75 -6.90 -18.18 5.13
CA VAL A 75 -7.13 -16.83 4.62
C VAL A 75 -5.78 -16.16 4.42
N LEU A 76 -5.54 -15.78 3.18
CA LEU A 76 -4.35 -15.10 2.71
C LEU A 76 -4.72 -13.68 2.34
N MET A 77 -4.10 -12.71 2.98
CA MET A 77 -4.22 -11.32 2.54
C MET A 77 -3.44 -11.14 1.24
N ARG A 78 -4.11 -10.64 0.20
CA ARG A 78 -3.47 -10.19 -1.03
C ARG A 78 -3.69 -8.70 -1.19
N TRP A 79 -2.73 -8.02 -1.79
CA TRP A 79 -2.86 -6.60 -2.07
C TRP A 79 -3.15 -6.38 -3.55
N GLN A 80 -4.36 -5.94 -3.85
CA GLN A 80 -4.78 -5.49 -5.17
C GLN A 80 -4.29 -4.05 -5.39
N HIS A 81 -3.00 -3.91 -5.70
CA HIS A 81 -2.37 -2.60 -5.82
C HIS A 81 -2.81 -1.89 -7.12
N ARG A 82 -3.24 -0.63 -7.01
CA ARG A 82 -3.78 0.15 -8.14
C ARG A 82 -2.85 0.20 -9.37
N ARG A 83 -1.53 0.26 -9.17
CA ARG A 83 -0.55 0.37 -10.28
C ARG A 83 0.16 -0.94 -10.61
N GLN A 84 0.35 -1.81 -9.63
CA GLN A 84 1.15 -3.04 -9.79
C GLN A 84 0.27 -4.29 -9.98
N GLY A 85 -1.05 -4.16 -9.86
CA GLY A 85 -1.97 -5.29 -9.90
C GLY A 85 -1.89 -6.13 -8.63
N LEU A 86 -2.18 -7.42 -8.75
CA LEU A 86 -2.26 -8.34 -7.62
C LEU A 86 -0.85 -8.68 -7.08
N ILE A 87 -0.51 -8.10 -5.93
CA ILE A 87 0.70 -8.44 -5.19
C ILE A 87 0.40 -9.64 -4.29
N ARG A 88 0.98 -10.79 -4.66
CA ARG A 88 0.78 -12.05 -3.93
C ARG A 88 1.51 -12.06 -2.60
N ARG A 89 2.78 -11.67 -2.59
CA ARG A 89 3.61 -11.64 -1.39
C ARG A 89 3.70 -10.20 -0.92
N ILE A 90 3.02 -9.89 0.17
CA ILE A 90 3.15 -8.59 0.83
C ILE A 90 4.49 -8.64 1.59
N SER A 91 5.60 -8.35 0.91
CA SER A 91 6.92 -8.19 1.55
C SER A 91 6.92 -7.05 2.58
N SER A 92 5.90 -6.20 2.56
CA SER A 92 5.66 -5.08 3.47
C SER A 92 5.01 -5.47 4.81
N PHE A 93 4.84 -6.75 5.12
CA PHE A 93 4.30 -7.16 6.43
C PHE A 93 5.14 -6.75 7.64
N PRO A 94 6.49 -6.82 7.63
CA PRO A 94 7.30 -6.29 8.72
C PRO A 94 7.01 -4.81 8.98
N LEU A 95 6.86 -4.02 7.91
CA LEU A 95 6.50 -2.61 8.02
C LEU A 95 5.07 -2.42 8.56
N ALA A 96 4.12 -3.25 8.15
CA ALA A 96 2.75 -3.20 8.67
C ALA A 96 2.70 -3.57 10.17
N GLU A 97 3.56 -4.48 10.63
CA GLU A 97 3.72 -4.83 12.04
C GLU A 97 4.35 -3.68 12.83
N GLU A 98 5.49 -3.15 12.37
CA GLU A 98 6.19 -2.03 13.01
C GLU A 98 5.34 -0.75 13.08
N SER A 99 4.52 -0.49 12.05
CA SER A 99 3.60 0.66 12.00
C SER A 99 2.26 0.43 12.69
N GLY A 100 2.01 -0.78 13.22
CA GLY A 100 0.75 -1.17 13.85
C GLY A 100 -0.44 -1.31 12.89
N LEU A 101 -0.22 -1.18 11.57
CA LEU A 101 -1.26 -1.31 10.54
C LEU A 101 -1.71 -2.75 10.31
N ILE A 102 -0.93 -3.74 10.76
CA ILE A 102 -1.31 -5.16 10.65
C ILE A 102 -2.64 -5.47 11.33
N VAL A 103 -2.94 -4.84 12.46
CA VAL A 103 -4.18 -5.04 13.22
C VAL A 103 -5.41 -4.54 12.45
N PRO A 104 -5.48 -3.26 12.02
CA PRO A 104 -6.62 -2.78 11.26
C PRO A 104 -6.75 -3.45 9.88
N MET A 105 -5.64 -3.80 9.22
CA MET A 105 -5.66 -4.60 7.98
C MET A 105 -6.29 -5.97 8.22
N THR A 106 -5.87 -6.67 9.27
CA THR A 106 -6.42 -7.99 9.64
C THR A 106 -7.89 -7.90 10.01
N ARG A 107 -8.31 -6.86 10.74
CA ARG A 107 -9.72 -6.63 11.09
C ARG A 107 -10.58 -6.41 9.84
N SER A 108 -10.15 -5.55 8.93
CA SER A 108 -10.83 -5.32 7.65
C SER A 108 -10.98 -6.62 6.87
N LEU A 109 -9.90 -7.41 6.78
CA LEU A 109 -9.90 -8.69 6.09
C LEU A 109 -10.91 -9.68 6.70
N MET A 110 -10.97 -9.77 8.03
CA MET A 110 -11.93 -10.63 8.73
C MET A 110 -13.37 -10.21 8.51
N GLN A 111 -13.63 -8.90 8.47
CA GLN A 111 -14.96 -8.38 8.14
C GLN A 111 -15.38 -8.78 6.72
N GLN A 112 -14.47 -8.65 5.75
CA GLN A 112 -14.71 -9.11 4.38
C GLN A 112 -14.99 -10.61 4.32
N VAL A 113 -14.15 -11.44 4.94
CA VAL A 113 -14.35 -12.90 4.98
C VAL A 113 -15.66 -13.27 5.65
N SER A 114 -15.99 -12.65 6.78
CA SER A 114 -17.25 -12.87 7.48
C SER A 114 -18.45 -12.52 6.58
N GLY A 115 -18.39 -11.39 5.87
CA GLY A 115 -19.44 -11.00 4.93
C GLY A 115 -19.60 -11.99 3.77
N THR A 116 -18.49 -12.47 3.20
CA THR A 116 -18.51 -13.44 2.09
C THR A 116 -18.98 -14.83 2.52
N LEU A 117 -18.55 -15.29 3.70
CA LEU A 117 -18.84 -16.65 4.17
C LEU A 117 -20.17 -16.76 4.91
N ALA A 118 -20.64 -15.73 5.62
CA ALA A 118 -21.86 -15.80 6.44
C ALA A 118 -23.09 -16.38 5.69
N PRO A 119 -23.35 -16.06 4.40
CA PRO A 119 -24.44 -16.68 3.65
C PRO A 119 -24.25 -18.20 3.41
N HIS A 120 -23.00 -18.66 3.34
CA HIS A 120 -22.63 -20.02 2.95
C HIS A 120 -22.42 -20.97 4.14
N VAL A 121 -22.24 -20.44 5.36
CA VAL A 121 -22.05 -21.25 6.58
C VAL A 121 -23.20 -22.22 6.83
N ARG A 122 -24.42 -21.88 6.40
CA ARG A 122 -25.62 -22.73 6.58
C ARG A 122 -25.55 -24.07 5.85
N HIS A 123 -24.66 -24.21 4.86
CA HIS A 123 -24.50 -25.43 4.08
C HIS A 123 -23.25 -26.25 4.45
N THR A 124 -22.42 -25.77 5.38
CA THR A 124 -21.16 -26.44 5.72
C THR A 124 -21.37 -27.43 6.87
N ALA A 125 -21.53 -28.72 6.54
CA ALA A 125 -21.83 -29.79 7.50
C ALA A 125 -20.66 -30.20 8.41
N HIS A 126 -19.46 -29.64 8.21
CA HIS A 126 -18.26 -29.97 9.00
C HIS A 126 -17.60 -28.72 9.57
N ARG A 127 -16.85 -28.92 10.66
CA ARG A 127 -16.12 -27.88 11.41
C ARG A 127 -15.11 -27.17 10.49
N PHE A 128 -15.54 -26.07 9.86
CA PHE A 128 -14.72 -25.30 8.93
C PHE A 128 -13.73 -24.43 9.71
N SER A 129 -12.44 -24.73 9.57
CA SER A 129 -11.38 -23.95 10.21
C SER A 129 -10.88 -22.83 9.29
N LEU A 130 -10.84 -21.61 9.81
CA LEU A 130 -10.22 -20.45 9.17
C LEU A 130 -8.92 -20.12 9.90
N ARG A 131 -7.80 -20.10 9.18
CA ARG A 131 -6.49 -19.70 9.71
C ARG A 131 -6.00 -18.46 8.97
N LEU A 132 -5.42 -17.49 9.69
CA LEU A 132 -4.66 -16.41 9.05
C LEU A 132 -3.18 -16.72 9.08
N GLN A 133 -2.54 -16.58 7.92
CA GLN A 133 -1.16 -16.99 7.70
C GLN A 133 -0.11 -16.17 8.51
N HIS A 134 -0.52 -15.10 9.23
CA HIS A 134 0.39 -14.17 9.94
C HIS A 134 0.07 -13.90 11.42
N LEU A 135 -1.00 -14.49 11.97
CA LEU A 135 -1.21 -14.40 13.41
C LEU A 135 -0.39 -15.51 14.09
N ARG A 136 0.88 -15.22 14.39
CA ARG A 136 1.64 -16.07 15.32
C ARG A 136 0.91 -16.00 16.67
N PRO A 137 0.64 -17.14 17.34
CA PRO A 137 0.15 -17.06 18.71
C PRO A 137 1.13 -16.22 19.54
N PRO A 138 0.65 -15.39 20.48
CA PRO A 138 1.54 -14.65 21.38
C PRO A 138 2.51 -15.64 22.02
N LEU A 139 3.79 -15.28 22.05
CA LEU A 139 4.81 -16.12 22.68
C LEU A 139 4.38 -16.39 24.13
N PRO A 140 4.47 -17.64 24.63
CA PRO A 140 4.17 -17.93 26.02
C PRO A 140 5.08 -17.08 26.90
N GLY A 141 4.50 -16.11 27.62
CA GLY A 141 5.22 -15.13 28.45
C GLY A 141 4.99 -13.65 28.12
N SER A 142 4.36 -13.29 27.00
CA SER A 142 4.05 -11.89 26.66
C SER A 142 2.66 -11.46 27.11
N GLN A 143 2.33 -11.69 28.38
CA GLN A 143 1.16 -11.07 29.00
C GLN A 143 1.59 -9.70 29.52
N PRO A 144 0.94 -8.59 29.16
CA PRO A 144 1.25 -7.31 29.78
C PRO A 144 0.81 -7.43 31.24
N ASP A 145 1.76 -7.25 32.16
CA ASP A 145 1.50 -7.09 33.59
C ASP A 145 0.32 -6.14 33.76
N ARG A 146 -0.75 -6.64 34.38
CA ARG A 146 -1.86 -5.82 34.86
C ARG A 146 -1.64 -5.49 36.31
#